data_AF-A0A5S4FIW9-F1
#
_entry.id   AF-A0A5S4FIW9-F1
#
_cell.length_a   1.000
_cell.length_b   1.000
_cell.length_c   1.000
_cell.angle_alpha   90.00
_cell.angle_beta   90.00
_cell.angle_gamma   90.00
#
_symmetry.space_group_name_H-M   'P 1'
#
loop_
_entity.id
_entity.type
_entity.pdbx_description
1 polymer ?
#
loop_
_entity_poly.entity_id
_entity_poly.type
_entity_poly.pdbx_seq_one_letter_code
_entity_poly.pdbx_strand_id
1 'polypeptide(L)'
;MPTRWIIRLDILLSIGLALGCLGALAGLVMNAGMAFFGTPSGVGVPLRVFDVPVDGLAAGGATIDAVSAEVTVRPDGAEPLQGLLHLLMWAPGTATGLLAMFTLVRALRRARSGDRALFSAATARDLRRLGWILIAGALVSAVIGMVTEAILSSMLLAESHPFYPPPGELLGVIVAGFAALGVSEIVRRGVALLEEVEATI
;
A
#
# COMPACT_ATOMS: atom_id res chain seq x y z
N MET A 1 16.72 4.83 -31.03
CA MET A 1 16.38 3.58 -30.29
C MET A 1 16.06 3.72 -28.78
N PRO A 2 16.00 4.89 -28.11
CA PRO A 2 15.83 4.97 -26.65
C PRO A 2 14.39 4.78 -26.11
N THR A 3 13.36 4.64 -26.94
CA THR A 3 11.94 4.65 -26.50
C THR A 3 11.31 3.27 -26.28
N ARG A 4 11.96 2.18 -26.73
CA ARG A 4 11.37 0.82 -26.64
C ARG A 4 11.16 0.33 -25.21
N TRP A 5 12.03 0.69 -24.28
CA TRP A 5 11.91 0.27 -22.87
C TRP A 5 10.76 0.99 -22.16
N ILE A 6 10.51 2.27 -22.45
CA ILE A 6 9.39 3.05 -21.90
C ILE A 6 8.05 2.46 -22.33
N ILE A 7 7.96 2.00 -23.59
CA ILE A 7 6.76 1.33 -24.11
C ILE A 7 6.50 0.03 -23.36
N ARG A 8 7.53 -0.81 -23.20
CA ARG A 8 7.42 -2.06 -22.45
C ARG A 8 7.02 -1.82 -20.99
N LEU A 9 7.62 -0.82 -20.34
CA LEU A 9 7.31 -0.50 -18.95
C LEU A 9 5.86 -0.08 -18.76
N ASP A 10 5.33 0.82 -19.59
CA ASP A 10 3.91 1.22 -19.51
C ASP A 10 2.95 0.06 -19.80
N ILE A 11 3.26 -0.82 -20.75
CA ILE A 11 2.45 -2.02 -21.01
C ILE A 11 2.42 -2.89 -19.75
N LEU A 12 3.59 -3.17 -19.16
CA LEU A 12 3.70 -3.97 -17.94
C LEU A 12 2.94 -3.33 -16.77
N LEU A 13 3.10 -2.02 -16.54
CA LEU A 13 2.42 -1.32 -15.45
C LEU A 13 0.91 -1.17 -15.71
N SER A 14 0.49 -1.02 -16.96
CA SER A 14 -0.94 -1.00 -17.33
C SER A 14 -1.61 -2.36 -17.10
N ILE A 15 -0.93 -3.46 -17.47
CA ILE A 15 -1.39 -4.82 -17.18
C ILE A 15 -1.42 -5.03 -15.66
N GLY A 16 -0.36 -4.66 -14.95
CA GLY A 16 -0.30 -4.74 -13.50
C GLY A 16 -1.42 -3.96 -12.81
N LEU A 17 -1.72 -2.75 -13.28
CA LEU A 17 -2.84 -1.95 -12.80
C LEU A 17 -4.20 -2.64 -13.07
N ALA A 18 -4.41 -3.16 -14.28
CA ALA A 18 -5.65 -3.85 -14.63
C ALA A 18 -5.86 -5.11 -13.76
N LEU A 19 -4.82 -5.93 -13.61
CA LEU A 19 -4.84 -7.11 -12.74
C LEU A 19 -5.03 -6.73 -11.27
N GLY A 20 -4.38 -5.65 -10.81
CA GLY A 20 -4.55 -5.13 -9.46
C GLY A 20 -5.98 -4.68 -9.19
N CYS A 21 -6.61 -3.95 -10.13
CA CYS A 21 -8.02 -3.56 -10.02
C CYS A 21 -8.95 -4.77 -10.00
N LEU A 22 -8.73 -5.76 -10.88
CA LEU A 22 -9.53 -6.98 -10.91
C LEU A 22 -9.37 -7.80 -9.62
N GLY A 23 -8.14 -7.93 -9.12
CA GLY A 23 -7.85 -8.61 -7.86
C GLY A 23 -8.49 -7.91 -6.66
N ALA A 24 -8.40 -6.57 -6.58
CA ALA A 24 -9.04 -5.79 -5.53
C ALA A 24 -10.57 -5.92 -5.56
N LEU A 25 -11.18 -5.88 -6.75
CA LEU A 25 -12.62 -6.10 -6.92
C LEU A 25 -13.04 -7.52 -6.52
N ALA A 26 -12.29 -8.53 -6.96
CA ALA A 26 -12.55 -9.92 -6.58
C ALA A 26 -12.45 -10.11 -5.06
N GLY A 27 -11.39 -9.57 -4.44
CA GLY A 27 -11.21 -9.60 -2.99
C GLY A 27 -12.32 -8.87 -2.24
N LEU A 28 -12.78 -7.73 -2.74
CA LEU A 28 -13.89 -6.97 -2.16
C LEU A 28 -15.21 -7.73 -2.26
N VAL A 29 -15.54 -8.28 -3.44
CA VAL A 29 -16.76 -9.08 -3.65
C VAL A 29 -16.73 -10.33 -2.78
N MET A 30 -15.59 -11.02 -2.71
CA MET A 30 -15.45 -12.23 -1.90
C MET A 30 -15.60 -11.91 -0.41
N ASN A 31 -14.87 -10.93 0.12
CA ASN A 31 -14.96 -10.55 1.53
C ASN A 31 -16.32 -10.00 1.92
N ALA A 32 -16.96 -9.19 1.06
CA ALA A 32 -18.33 -8.75 1.28
C ALA A 32 -19.30 -9.94 1.27
N GLY A 33 -19.18 -10.84 0.29
CA GLY A 33 -20.01 -12.04 0.21
C GLY A 33 -19.91 -12.90 1.46
N MET A 34 -18.69 -13.17 1.93
CA MET A 34 -18.46 -13.93 3.15
C MET A 34 -18.97 -13.20 4.40
N ALA A 35 -18.81 -11.87 4.48
CA ALA A 35 -19.29 -11.07 5.61
C ALA A 35 -20.82 -11.07 5.75
N PHE A 36 -21.54 -10.99 4.64
CA PHE A 36 -23.01 -10.84 4.64
C PHE A 36 -23.77 -12.15 4.52
N PHE A 37 -23.22 -13.15 3.80
CA PHE A 37 -23.89 -14.43 3.57
C PHE A 37 -23.28 -15.58 4.37
N GLY A 38 -22.13 -15.35 5.01
CA GLY A 38 -21.37 -16.38 5.71
C GLY A 38 -20.71 -17.39 4.78
N THR A 39 -19.82 -18.20 5.34
CA THR A 39 -19.29 -19.40 4.69
C THR A 39 -19.14 -20.50 5.74
N PRO A 40 -19.12 -21.79 5.34
CA PRO A 40 -18.92 -22.90 6.29
C PRO A 40 -17.59 -22.80 7.06
N SER A 41 -16.63 -22.04 6.53
CA SER A 41 -15.30 -21.85 7.11
C SER A 41 -15.08 -20.44 7.68
N GLY A 42 -16.09 -19.57 7.69
CA GLY A 42 -15.96 -18.16 8.07
C GLY A 42 -14.99 -17.35 7.19
N VAL A 43 -14.81 -16.08 7.54
CA VAL A 43 -13.73 -15.24 6.99
C VAL A 43 -12.47 -15.50 7.81
N GLY A 44 -11.40 -15.94 7.18
CA GLY A 44 -10.09 -16.00 7.83
C GLY A 44 -9.55 -14.59 8.03
N VAL A 45 -9.62 -14.06 9.25
CA VAL A 45 -9.06 -12.76 9.62
C VAL A 45 -7.66 -12.98 10.19
N PRO A 46 -6.59 -12.56 9.49
CA PRO A 46 -5.25 -12.61 10.05
C PRO A 46 -5.13 -11.56 11.17
N LEU A 47 -4.80 -12.01 12.37
CA LEU A 47 -4.56 -11.17 13.54
C LEU A 47 -3.20 -11.50 14.14
N ARG A 48 -2.52 -10.49 14.67
CA ARG A 48 -1.29 -10.69 15.43
C ARG A 48 -1.61 -11.02 16.88
N VAL A 49 -0.98 -12.06 17.39
CA VAL A 49 -1.00 -12.44 18.81
C VAL A 49 0.40 -12.22 19.35
N PHE A 50 0.49 -11.52 20.48
CA PHE A 50 1.74 -11.29 21.19
C PHE A 50 1.88 -12.29 22.34
N ASP A 51 3.07 -12.35 22.94
CA ASP A 51 3.34 -13.15 24.13
C ASP A 51 3.03 -14.65 23.94
N VAL A 52 3.29 -15.15 22.72
CA VAL A 52 3.11 -16.57 22.40
C VAL A 52 4.07 -17.40 23.26
N PRO A 53 3.58 -18.41 24.01
CA PRO A 53 4.43 -19.22 24.87
C PRO A 53 5.52 -19.91 24.07
N VAL A 54 6.77 -19.69 24.46
CA VAL A 54 7.98 -20.18 23.77
C VAL A 54 8.83 -21.13 24.61
N ASP A 55 8.21 -21.76 25.60
CA ASP A 55 8.87 -22.71 26.47
C ASP A 55 9.57 -23.81 25.66
N GLY A 56 10.88 -23.93 25.84
CA GLY A 56 11.71 -24.94 25.16
C GLY A 56 12.19 -24.58 23.74
N LEU A 57 11.86 -23.39 23.21
CA LEU A 57 12.33 -22.95 21.89
C LEU A 57 13.67 -22.19 21.92
N ALA A 58 14.09 -21.68 23.08
CA ALA A 58 15.34 -20.96 23.22
C ALA A 58 16.54 -21.93 23.19
N ALA A 59 17.51 -21.66 22.31
CA ALA A 59 18.80 -22.34 22.36
C ALA A 59 19.55 -21.98 23.66
N GLY A 60 20.42 -22.86 24.15
CA GLY A 60 21.18 -22.63 25.37
C GLY A 60 21.95 -21.31 25.32
N GLY A 61 21.67 -20.40 26.26
CA GLY A 61 22.29 -19.08 26.37
C GLY A 61 21.60 -17.95 25.59
N ALA A 62 20.50 -18.23 24.88
CA ALA A 62 19.67 -17.21 24.23
C ALA A 62 18.44 -16.86 25.09
N THR A 63 18.08 -15.58 25.16
CA THR A 63 16.78 -15.12 25.68
C THR A 63 15.90 -14.72 24.52
N ILE A 64 14.63 -15.15 24.58
CA ILE A 64 13.61 -14.72 23.63
C ILE A 64 12.81 -13.62 24.34
N ASP A 65 13.06 -12.37 23.95
CA ASP A 65 12.47 -11.20 24.61
C ASP A 65 11.01 -10.93 24.18
N ALA A 66 10.64 -11.25 22.93
CA ALA A 66 9.28 -11.10 22.43
C ALA A 66 9.03 -12.02 21.23
N VAL A 67 7.85 -12.67 21.21
CA VAL A 67 7.37 -13.45 20.06
C VAL A 67 5.98 -13.00 19.70
N SER A 68 5.80 -12.67 18.42
CA SER A 68 4.50 -12.45 17.81
C SER A 68 4.21 -13.54 16.79
N ALA A 69 2.98 -14.02 16.76
CA ALA A 69 2.48 -14.95 15.74
C ALA A 69 1.32 -14.33 14.97
N GLU A 70 1.20 -14.65 13.68
CA GLU A 70 0.01 -14.35 12.90
C GLU A 70 -0.94 -15.55 12.95
N VAL A 71 -2.15 -15.32 13.45
CA VAL A 71 -3.18 -16.35 13.58
C VAL A 71 -4.36 -15.97 12.70
N THR A 72 -4.84 -16.93 11.91
CA THR A 72 -6.06 -16.74 11.12
C THR A 72 -7.26 -17.16 11.98
N VAL A 73 -8.02 -16.19 12.48
CA VAL A 73 -9.25 -16.47 13.23
C VAL A 73 -10.42 -16.62 12.27
N ARG A 74 -11.27 -17.63 12.49
CA ARG A 74 -12.47 -17.89 11.69
C ARG A 74 -13.69 -17.83 12.59
N PRO A 75 -14.47 -16.75 12.54
CA PRO A 75 -15.72 -16.65 13.29
C PRO A 75 -16.77 -17.58 12.67
N ASP A 76 -17.58 -18.22 13.53
CA ASP A 76 -18.66 -19.09 13.09
C ASP A 76 -19.87 -18.25 12.66
N GLY A 77 -20.22 -18.31 11.37
CA GLY A 77 -21.42 -17.66 10.83
C GLY A 77 -21.17 -16.34 10.10
N ALA A 78 -22.26 -15.61 9.83
CA ALA A 78 -22.22 -14.32 9.13
C ALA A 78 -22.08 -13.18 10.16
N GLU A 79 -20.91 -12.53 10.17
CA GLU A 79 -20.58 -11.43 11.08
C GLU A 79 -20.20 -10.17 10.28
N PRO A 80 -21.20 -9.37 9.83
CA PRO A 80 -20.97 -8.26 8.90
C PRO A 80 -19.98 -7.21 9.42
N LEU A 81 -20.01 -6.94 10.73
CA LEU A 81 -19.10 -5.97 11.36
C LEU A 81 -17.65 -6.44 11.26
N GLN A 82 -17.38 -7.71 11.56
CA GLN A 82 -16.03 -8.27 11.49
C GLN A 82 -15.51 -8.28 10.05
N GLY A 83 -16.38 -8.59 9.08
CA GLY A 83 -16.04 -8.51 7.67
C GLY A 83 -15.74 -7.08 7.18
N LEU A 84 -16.52 -6.09 7.64
CA LEU A 84 -16.27 -4.67 7.32
C LEU A 84 -14.96 -4.17 7.93
N LEU A 85 -14.67 -4.56 9.18
CA LEU A 85 -13.39 -4.26 9.81
C LEU A 85 -12.25 -4.97 9.05
N HIS A 86 -12.40 -6.24 8.67
CA HIS A 86 -11.39 -6.92 7.86
C HIS A 86 -11.15 -6.19 6.52
N LEU A 87 -12.19 -5.71 5.85
CA LEU A 87 -12.05 -4.87 4.65
C LEU A 87 -11.26 -3.58 4.94
N LEU A 88 -11.51 -2.92 6.08
CA LEU A 88 -10.78 -1.71 6.48
C LEU A 88 -9.30 -1.96 6.76
N MET A 89 -8.89 -3.19 7.13
CA MET A 89 -7.47 -3.52 7.35
C MET A 89 -6.65 -3.46 6.06
N TRP A 90 -7.20 -3.89 4.92
CA TRP A 90 -6.42 -4.02 3.67
C TRP A 90 -6.84 -3.04 2.57
N ALA A 91 -8.12 -2.67 2.48
CA ALA A 91 -8.65 -1.87 1.37
C ALA A 91 -8.01 -0.48 1.23
N PRO A 92 -7.74 0.29 2.30
CA PRO A 92 -7.07 1.59 2.19
C PRO A 92 -5.68 1.48 1.57
N GLY A 93 -4.91 0.46 1.96
CA GLY A 93 -3.57 0.20 1.42
C GLY A 93 -3.63 -0.16 -0.06
N THR A 94 -4.54 -1.08 -0.43
CA THR A 94 -4.76 -1.46 -1.83
C THR A 94 -5.21 -0.28 -2.69
N ALA A 95 -6.16 0.53 -2.21
CA ALA A 95 -6.62 1.73 -2.92
C ALA A 95 -5.48 2.74 -3.13
N THR A 96 -4.64 2.95 -2.12
CA THR A 96 -3.45 3.79 -2.21
C THR A 96 -2.48 3.28 -3.26
N GLY A 97 -2.17 1.97 -3.23
CA GLY A 97 -1.28 1.33 -4.20
C GLY A 97 -1.79 1.43 -5.64
N LEU A 98 -3.09 1.18 -5.85
CA LEU A 98 -3.72 1.32 -7.18
C LEU A 98 -3.72 2.76 -7.66
N LEU A 99 -3.99 3.73 -6.77
CA LEU A 99 -3.96 5.14 -7.12
C LEU A 99 -2.55 5.60 -7.49
N ALA A 100 -1.53 5.17 -6.73
CA ALA A 100 -0.13 5.44 -7.04
C ALA A 100 0.27 4.84 -8.39
N MET A 101 -0.06 3.57 -8.62
CA MET A 101 0.19 2.87 -9.89
C MET A 101 -0.50 3.57 -11.07
N PHE A 102 -1.76 3.96 -10.90
CA PHE A 102 -2.50 4.74 -11.91
C PHE A 102 -1.81 6.07 -12.23
N THR A 103 -1.37 6.81 -11.22
CA THR A 103 -0.63 8.06 -11.45
C THR A 103 0.68 7.84 -12.19
N LEU A 104 1.40 6.76 -11.89
CA LEU A 104 2.65 6.40 -12.57
C LEU A 104 2.41 6.03 -14.04
N VAL A 105 1.42 5.18 -14.32
CA VAL A 105 1.01 4.83 -15.70
C VAL A 105 0.62 6.08 -16.48
N ARG A 106 -0.16 6.98 -15.87
CA ARG A 106 -0.56 8.25 -16.49
C ARG A 106 0.65 9.13 -16.81
N ALA A 107 1.61 9.23 -15.89
CA ALA A 107 2.84 10.00 -16.11
C ALA A 107 3.68 9.40 -17.24
N LEU A 108 3.83 8.07 -17.29
CA LEU A 108 4.58 7.38 -18.34
C LEU A 108 3.94 7.51 -19.73
N ARG A 109 2.62 7.42 -19.82
CA ARG A 109 1.91 7.63 -21.10
C ARG A 109 2.11 9.05 -21.65
N ARG A 110 2.18 10.05 -20.78
CA ARG A 110 2.51 11.43 -21.16
C ARG A 110 3.98 11.59 -21.54
N ALA A 111 4.89 10.96 -20.81
CA ALA A 111 6.31 11.00 -21.15
C ALA A 111 6.59 10.41 -22.55
N ARG A 112 5.75 9.46 -23.02
CA ARG A 112 5.86 8.90 -24.38
C ARG A 112 5.56 9.90 -25.49
N SER A 113 4.74 10.93 -25.25
CA SER A 113 4.30 11.83 -26.32
C SER A 113 5.36 12.85 -26.76
N GLY A 114 6.57 12.87 -26.18
CA GLY A 114 7.70 13.64 -26.71
C GLY A 114 8.90 13.78 -25.74
N ASP A 115 10.10 14.02 -26.26
CA ASP A 115 11.35 14.06 -25.45
C ASP A 115 11.39 15.23 -24.45
N ARG A 116 10.81 16.40 -24.78
CA ARG A 116 10.59 17.51 -23.82
C ARG A 116 9.58 17.17 -22.71
N ALA A 117 8.82 16.08 -22.83
CA ALA A 117 7.80 15.72 -21.83
C ALA A 117 8.41 15.19 -20.53
N LEU A 118 9.61 14.59 -20.56
CA LEU A 118 10.28 14.06 -19.37
C LEU A 118 10.70 15.18 -18.40
N PHE A 119 11.25 16.27 -18.94
CA PHE A 119 11.54 17.49 -18.18
C PHE A 119 10.45 18.52 -18.44
N SER A 120 9.27 18.27 -17.87
CA SER A 120 8.14 19.18 -17.96
C SER A 120 7.53 19.49 -16.61
N ALA A 121 6.92 20.68 -16.49
CA ALA A 121 6.14 21.05 -15.31
C ALA A 121 5.00 20.07 -15.01
N ALA A 122 4.48 19.40 -16.04
CA ALA A 122 3.46 18.36 -15.89
C ALA A 122 4.02 17.11 -15.20
N THR A 123 5.21 16.63 -15.61
CA THR A 123 5.86 15.47 -15.00
C THR A 123 6.25 15.75 -13.54
N ALA A 124 6.79 16.94 -13.24
CA ALA A 124 7.03 17.35 -11.86
C ALA A 124 5.74 17.33 -11.03
N ARG A 125 4.63 17.86 -11.55
CA ARG A 125 3.33 17.84 -10.85
C ARG A 125 2.83 16.42 -10.60
N ASP A 126 2.96 15.52 -11.58
CA ASP A 126 2.54 14.13 -11.47
C ASP A 126 3.41 13.37 -10.43
N LEU A 127 4.73 13.58 -10.42
CA LEU A 127 5.64 13.02 -9.40
C LEU A 127 5.36 13.57 -8.00
N ARG A 128 5.07 14.87 -7.88
CA ARG A 128 4.67 15.48 -6.60
C ARG A 128 3.38 14.86 -6.08
N ARG A 129 2.40 14.66 -6.96
CA ARG A 129 1.13 14.01 -6.61
C ARG A 129 1.36 12.55 -6.18
N LEU A 130 2.19 11.81 -6.90
CA LEU A 130 2.58 10.44 -6.54
C LEU A 130 3.20 10.41 -5.14
N GLY A 131 4.15 11.30 -4.85
CA GLY A 131 4.77 11.40 -3.53
C GLY A 131 3.76 11.63 -2.41
N TRP A 132 2.82 12.56 -2.60
CA TRP A 132 1.75 12.80 -1.63
C TRP A 132 0.77 11.64 -1.48
N ILE A 133 0.41 10.96 -2.56
CA ILE A 133 -0.45 9.77 -2.52
C ILE A 133 0.21 8.68 -1.65
N LEU A 134 1.51 8.43 -1.88
CA LEU A 134 2.24 7.40 -1.12
C LEU A 134 2.36 7.77 0.36
N ILE A 135 2.78 9.00 0.69
CA ILE A 135 2.96 9.43 2.08
C ILE A 135 1.62 9.46 2.81
N ALA A 136 0.63 10.21 2.28
CA ALA A 136 -0.65 10.38 2.95
C ALA A 136 -1.44 9.07 2.99
N GLY A 137 -1.44 8.31 1.89
CA GLY A 137 -2.13 7.02 1.83
C GLY A 137 -1.51 5.98 2.75
N ALA A 138 -0.18 5.93 2.87
CA ALA A 138 0.49 5.06 3.83
C ALA A 138 0.14 5.42 5.28
N LEU A 139 0.22 6.71 5.65
CA LEU A 139 -0.14 7.17 7.00
C LEU A 139 -1.60 6.87 7.35
N VAL A 140 -2.53 7.18 6.45
CA VAL A 140 -3.96 6.90 6.65
C VAL A 140 -4.20 5.40 6.78
N SER A 141 -3.59 4.58 5.91
CA SER A 141 -3.71 3.12 5.97
C SER A 141 -3.13 2.54 7.26
N ALA A 142 -2.02 3.10 7.76
CA ALA A 142 -1.45 2.75 9.06
C ALA A 142 -2.47 2.98 10.17
N VAL A 143 -2.98 4.22 10.28
CA VAL A 143 -3.89 4.59 11.37
C VAL A 143 -5.15 3.74 11.34
N ILE A 144 -5.76 3.57 10.16
CA ILE A 144 -6.95 2.74 10.01
C ILE A 144 -6.63 1.28 10.36
N GLY A 145 -5.52 0.73 9.85
CA GLY A 145 -5.10 -0.64 10.12
C GLY A 145 -4.89 -0.90 11.61
N MET A 146 -4.16 -0.02 12.30
CA MET A 146 -3.90 -0.13 13.74
C MET A 146 -5.18 -0.13 14.57
N VAL A 147 -6.08 0.82 14.30
CA VAL A 147 -7.35 0.95 15.02
C VAL A 147 -8.24 -0.27 14.75
N THR A 148 -8.30 -0.69 13.49
CA THR A 148 -9.17 -1.79 13.06
C THR A 148 -8.69 -3.13 13.59
N GLU A 149 -7.38 -3.38 13.59
CA GLU A 149 -6.77 -4.58 14.16
C GLU A 149 -6.96 -4.63 15.67
N ALA A 150 -6.84 -3.51 16.38
CA ALA A 150 -7.12 -3.44 17.82
C ALA A 150 -8.59 -3.79 18.13
N ILE A 151 -9.54 -3.24 17.36
CA ILE A 151 -10.96 -3.55 17.52
C ILE A 151 -11.21 -5.04 17.23
N LEU A 152 -10.73 -5.55 16.09
CA LEU A 152 -10.92 -6.97 15.73
C LEU A 152 -10.31 -7.91 16.76
N SER A 153 -9.10 -7.59 17.24
CA SER A 153 -8.42 -8.39 18.27
C SER A 153 -9.23 -8.42 19.57
N SER A 154 -9.79 -7.28 19.99
CA SER A 154 -10.65 -7.22 21.19
C SER A 154 -11.96 -8.00 21.06
N MET A 155 -12.45 -8.22 19.83
CA MET A 155 -13.66 -8.99 19.56
C MET A 155 -13.39 -10.49 19.42
N LEU A 156 -12.23 -10.87 18.89
CA LEU A 156 -11.95 -12.22 18.42
C LEU A 156 -10.93 -13.00 19.27
N LEU A 157 -10.11 -12.31 20.07
CA LEU A 157 -9.08 -12.92 20.90
C LEU A 157 -9.44 -12.78 22.38
N ALA A 158 -9.04 -13.76 23.19
CA ALA A 158 -9.19 -13.70 24.64
C ALA A 158 -8.31 -12.62 25.26
N GLU A 159 -7.13 -12.41 24.68
CA GLU A 159 -6.18 -11.36 25.04
C GLU A 159 -5.95 -10.45 23.84
N SER A 160 -5.95 -9.14 24.08
CA SER A 160 -5.75 -8.13 23.04
C SER A 160 -4.94 -6.97 23.59
N HIS A 161 -4.19 -6.30 22.71
CA HIS A 161 -3.37 -5.16 23.08
C HIS A 161 -4.00 -3.86 22.59
N PRO A 162 -3.81 -2.75 23.32
CA PRO A 162 -4.33 -1.45 22.89
C PRO A 162 -3.59 -0.89 21.66
N PHE A 163 -2.42 -1.44 21.33
CA PHE A 163 -1.58 -0.95 20.26
C PHE A 163 -0.97 -2.09 19.44
N TYR A 164 -1.15 -1.98 18.13
CA TYR A 164 -0.58 -2.87 17.13
C TYR A 164 0.30 -2.02 16.20
N PRO A 165 1.64 -2.20 16.17
CA PRO A 165 2.50 -1.35 15.36
C PRO A 165 2.22 -1.57 13.87
N PRO A 166 2.34 -0.52 13.02
CA PRO A 166 2.16 -0.68 11.58
C PRO A 166 3.24 -1.60 10.99
N PRO A 167 2.98 -2.25 9.84
CA PRO A 167 3.95 -3.12 9.19
C PRO A 167 5.19 -2.33 8.76
N GLY A 168 6.38 -2.95 8.87
CA GLY A 168 7.65 -2.30 8.52
C GLY A 168 7.73 -1.83 7.07
N GLU A 169 7.00 -2.48 6.16
CA GLU A 169 6.88 -2.11 4.75
C GLU A 169 6.38 -0.67 4.54
N LEU A 170 5.62 -0.14 5.50
CA LEU A 170 5.10 1.22 5.48
C LEU A 170 6.21 2.27 5.39
N LEU A 171 7.34 2.04 6.07
CA LEU A 171 8.50 2.94 5.99
C LEU A 171 9.06 2.99 4.56
N GLY A 172 9.11 1.84 3.88
CA GLY A 172 9.54 1.77 2.48
C GLY A 172 8.64 2.60 1.57
N VAL A 173 7.32 2.54 1.77
CA VAL A 173 6.34 3.34 1.00
C VAL A 173 6.52 4.84 1.25
N ILE A 174 6.72 5.25 2.50
CA ILE A 174 6.95 6.65 2.86
C ILE A 174 8.26 7.16 2.25
N VAL A 175 9.34 6.39 2.34
CA VAL A 175 10.64 6.72 1.73
C VAL A 175 10.50 6.85 0.21
N ALA A 176 9.79 5.94 -0.45
CA ALA A 176 9.49 6.04 -1.89
C ALA A 176 8.69 7.32 -2.21
N GLY A 177 7.76 7.72 -1.35
CA GLY A 177 7.02 8.97 -1.47
C GLY A 177 7.91 10.20 -1.39
N PHE A 178 8.82 10.26 -0.41
CA PHE A 178 9.83 11.33 -0.31
C PHE A 178 10.77 11.36 -1.51
N ALA A 179 11.21 10.19 -2.00
CA ALA A 179 12.02 10.11 -3.21
C ALA A 179 11.28 10.71 -4.42
N ALA A 180 10.00 10.41 -4.60
CA ALA A 180 9.18 10.99 -5.67
C ALA A 180 9.05 12.53 -5.54
N LEU A 181 8.89 13.05 -4.32
CA LEU A 181 8.90 14.50 -4.06
C LEU A 181 10.26 15.13 -4.39
N GLY A 182 11.36 14.48 -4.00
CA GLY A 182 12.72 14.93 -4.31
C GLY A 182 12.98 15.00 -5.82
N VAL A 183 12.63 13.94 -6.55
CA VAL A 183 12.76 13.91 -8.02
C VAL A 183 11.87 14.98 -8.66
N SER A 184 10.64 15.18 -8.17
CA SER A 184 9.77 16.27 -8.64
C SER A 184 10.45 17.64 -8.53
N GLU A 185 11.15 17.90 -7.43
CA GLU A 185 11.81 19.18 -7.20
C GLU A 185 13.01 19.37 -8.12
N ILE A 186 13.79 18.31 -8.34
CA ILE A 186 14.91 18.31 -9.29
C ILE A 186 14.41 18.60 -10.70
N VAL A 187 13.35 17.92 -11.15
CA VAL A 187 12.76 18.14 -12.48
C VAL A 187 12.25 19.58 -12.60
N ARG A 188 11.58 20.12 -11.57
CA ARG A 188 11.09 21.50 -11.57
C ARG A 188 12.23 22.52 -11.75
N ARG A 189 13.33 22.35 -11.02
CA ARG A 189 14.51 23.23 -11.14
C ARG A 189 15.20 23.08 -12.50
N GLY A 190 15.28 21.86 -13.02
CA GLY A 190 15.84 21.60 -14.35
C GLY A 190 15.06 22.29 -15.47
N VAL A 191 13.72 22.34 -15.37
CA VAL A 191 12.88 23.06 -16.34
C VAL A 191 13.14 24.57 -16.28
N ALA A 192 13.20 25.16 -15.09
CA ALA A 192 13.48 26.58 -14.93
C ALA A 192 14.85 26.97 -15.53
N LEU A 193 15.89 26.16 -15.30
CA LEU A 193 17.22 26.39 -15.88
C LEU A 193 17.22 26.28 -17.41
N LEU A 194 16.45 25.35 -17.99
CA LEU A 194 16.31 25.24 -19.44
C LEU A 194 15.62 26.47 -20.03
N GLU A 195 14.58 26.99 -19.37
CA GLU A 195 13.89 28.22 -19.78
C GLU A 195 14.83 29.44 -19.74
N GLU A 196 15.68 29.56 -18.71
CA GLU A 196 16.67 30.63 -18.60
C GLU A 196 17.73 30.57 -19.72
N VAL A 197 18.22 29.37 -20.05
CA VAL A 197 19.19 29.18 -21.14
C VAL A 197 18.56 29.50 -22.50
N GLU A 198 17.33 29.05 -22.75
CA GLU A 198 16.61 29.35 -24.00
C GLU A 198 16.29 30.84 -24.15
N ALA A 199 16.10 31.58 -23.06
CA ALA A 199 15.86 33.02 -23.09
C ALA A 199 17.12 33.87 -23.36
N THR A 200 18.32 33.28 -23.25
CA THR A 200 19.60 33.98 -23.40
C THR A 200 20.19 33.87 -24.81
N ILE A 201 19.69 32.94 -25.63
CA ILE A 201 20.11 32.70 -27.04
C ILE A 201 19.21 33.49 -27.99
#